data_AF-A0A7I9ZLQ0-F1
#
_entry.id   AF-A0A7I9ZLQ0-F1
#
_cell.length_a   1.000
_cell.length_b   1.000
_cell.length_c   1.000
_cell.angle_alpha   90.00
_cell.angle_beta   90.00
_cell.angle_gamma   90.00
#
_symmetry.space_group_name_H-M   'P 1'
#
loop_
_entity.id
_entity.type
_entity.pdbx_description
1 polymer ?
#
loop_
_entity_poly.entity_id
_entity_poly.type
_entity_poly.pdbx_seq_one_letter_code
_entity_poly.pdbx_strand_id
1 'polypeptide(L)'
;MESTITAIVLVVALSVWHLRNRRHPGWRASADGRFSIFCGYALVVFAVYWLVSAPTATAWEWALGNLWALAAMMAFVTGFGALNRVTAEHAEFAQLLESLEPATLR
;
A
#
# COMPACT_ATOMS: atom_id res chain seq x y z
N MET A 1 -1.45 11.99 27.20
CA MET A 1 -2.79 11.59 26.71
C MET A 1 -2.91 11.79 25.21
N GLU A 2 -2.48 12.94 24.66
CA GLU A 2 -2.52 13.20 23.21
C GLU A 2 -1.77 12.15 22.38
N SER A 3 -0.57 11.74 22.76
CA SER A 3 0.20 10.70 22.04
C SER A 3 -0.52 9.35 21.97
N THR A 4 -1.21 8.95 23.05
CA THR A 4 -2.01 7.71 23.09
C THR A 4 -3.21 7.79 22.15
N ILE A 5 -3.90 8.93 22.12
CA ILE A 5 -5.03 9.16 21.20
C ILE A 5 -4.55 9.08 19.75
N THR A 6 -3.44 9.75 19.43
CA THR A 6 -2.85 9.71 18.08
C THR A 6 -2.50 8.29 17.65
N ALA A 7 -1.90 7.50 18.54
CA ALA A 7 -1.60 6.10 18.27
C ALA A 7 -2.86 5.27 17.98
N ILE A 8 -3.93 5.44 18.78
CA ILE A 8 -5.20 4.74 18.58
C ILE A 8 -5.81 5.11 17.22
N VAL A 9 -5.90 6.40 16.93
CA VAL A 9 -6.45 6.91 15.65
C VAL A 9 -5.66 6.36 14.48
N LEU A 10 -4.33 6.35 14.57
CA LEU A 10 -3.46 5.82 13.52
C LEU A 10 -3.71 4.33 13.27
N VAL A 11 -3.74 3.52 14.32
CA VAL A 11 -3.97 2.07 14.21
C VAL A 11 -5.35 1.79 13.60
N VAL A 12 -6.39 2.50 14.04
CA VAL A 12 -7.75 2.35 13.49
C VAL A 12 -7.79 2.74 12.03
N ALA A 13 -7.21 3.89 11.66
CA ALA A 13 -7.19 4.38 10.29
C ALA A 13 -6.45 3.39 9.36
N LEU A 14 -5.25 2.94 9.75
CA LEU A 14 -4.48 1.97 8.97
C LEU A 14 -5.18 0.61 8.89
N SER A 15 -5.87 0.17 9.94
CA SER A 15 -6.64 -1.08 9.92
C SER A 15 -7.82 -1.01 8.96
N VAL A 16 -8.60 0.08 9.02
CA VAL A 16 -9.73 0.30 8.10
C VAL A 16 -9.24 0.40 6.65
N TRP A 17 -8.15 1.14 6.42
CA TRP A 17 -7.52 1.21 5.11
C TRP A 17 -7.06 -0.18 4.66
N HIS A 18 -6.36 -0.93 5.52
CA HIS A 18 -5.90 -2.28 5.19
C HIS A 18 -7.07 -3.19 4.77
N LEU A 19 -8.18 -3.18 5.51
CA LEU A 19 -9.38 -3.95 5.16
C LEU A 19 -9.94 -3.57 3.78
N ARG A 20 -9.92 -2.28 3.42
CA ARG A 20 -10.29 -1.81 2.08
C ARG A 20 -9.30 -2.30 1.02
N ASN A 21 -7.99 -2.23 1.28
CA ASN A 21 -6.96 -2.65 0.33
C ASN A 21 -6.97 -4.16 0.07
N ARG A 22 -7.30 -4.99 1.07
CA ARG A 22 -7.42 -6.45 0.88
C ARG A 22 -8.51 -6.85 -0.12
N ARG A 23 -9.48 -5.98 -0.41
CA ARG A 23 -10.51 -6.21 -1.43
C ARG A 23 -10.01 -6.01 -2.85
N HIS A 24 -8.77 -5.54 -3.04
CA HIS A 24 -8.20 -5.34 -4.36
C HIS A 24 -8.05 -6.69 -5.10
N PRO A 25 -8.47 -6.82 -6.38
CA PRO A 25 -8.41 -8.09 -7.10
C PRO A 25 -7.01 -8.70 -7.18
N GLY A 26 -5.99 -7.86 -7.39
CA GLY A 26 -4.59 -8.28 -7.40
C GLY A 26 -3.98 -8.65 -6.04
N TRP A 27 -4.70 -8.45 -4.93
CA TRP A 27 -4.13 -8.57 -3.57
C TRP A 27 -3.55 -9.96 -3.29
N ARG A 28 -4.23 -11.03 -3.71
CA ARG A 28 -3.75 -12.41 -3.50
C ARG A 28 -2.69 -12.83 -4.53
N ALA A 29 -2.69 -12.20 -5.69
CA ALA A 29 -1.86 -12.60 -6.81
C ALA A 29 -0.47 -11.94 -6.79
N SER A 30 -0.33 -10.74 -6.23
CA SER A 30 0.94 -10.00 -6.20
C SER A 30 1.58 -10.03 -4.80
N ALA A 31 2.69 -10.76 -4.65
CA ALA A 31 3.49 -10.75 -3.41
C ALA A 31 4.23 -9.41 -3.23
N ASP A 32 4.83 -8.88 -4.29
CA ASP A 32 5.56 -7.61 -4.27
C ASP A 32 4.66 -6.43 -3.94
N GLY A 33 3.45 -6.40 -4.50
CA GLY A 33 2.47 -5.35 -4.21
C GLY A 33 2.07 -5.34 -2.73
N ARG A 34 1.86 -6.52 -2.14
CA ARG A 34 1.60 -6.67 -0.71
C ARG A 34 2.78 -6.21 0.13
N PHE A 35 4.00 -6.66 -0.20
CA PHE A 35 5.21 -6.29 0.51
C PHE A 35 5.39 -4.77 0.55
N SER A 36 5.29 -4.11 -0.61
CA SER A 36 5.44 -2.67 -0.72
C SER A 36 4.37 -1.90 0.07
N ILE A 37 3.12 -2.35 0.05
CA ILE A 37 2.03 -1.77 0.86
C ILE A 37 2.28 -1.96 2.37
N PHE A 38 2.77 -3.12 2.80
CA PHE A 38 3.13 -3.36 4.21
C PHE A 38 4.29 -2.47 4.66
N CYS A 39 5.32 -2.30 3.82
CA CYS A 39 6.38 -1.32 4.05
C CYS A 39 5.80 0.09 4.18
N GLY A 40 4.86 0.46 3.30
CA GLY A 40 4.14 1.74 3.38
C GLY A 40 3.50 1.99 4.74
N TYR A 41 2.79 1.01 5.32
CA TYR A 41 2.20 1.17 6.65
C TYR A 41 3.25 1.42 7.74
N ALA A 42 4.38 0.70 7.71
CA ALA A 42 5.46 0.92 8.67
C ALA A 42 6.07 2.33 8.52
N LEU A 43 6.26 2.79 7.28
CA LEU A 43 6.78 4.12 6.98
C LEU A 43 5.82 5.23 7.44
N VAL A 44 4.50 5.04 7.35
CA VAL A 44 3.51 5.97 7.91
C VAL A 44 3.66 6.07 9.44
N VAL A 45 3.87 4.94 10.13
CA VAL A 45 4.09 4.95 11.59
C VAL A 45 5.33 5.76 11.95
N PHE A 46 6.44 5.58 11.22
CA PHE A 46 7.64 6.40 11.42
C PHE A 46 7.40 7.87 11.12
N ALA A 47 6.68 8.20 10.04
CA ALA A 47 6.34 9.57 9.69
C ALA A 47 5.54 10.25 10.81
N VAL A 48 4.48 9.60 11.30
CA VAL A 48 3.64 10.14 12.38
C VAL A 48 4.44 10.31 13.67
N TYR A 49 5.29 9.35 14.02
CA TYR A 49 6.15 9.47 15.20
C TYR A 49 7.01 10.74 15.16
N TRP A 50 7.72 10.96 14.05
CA TRP A 50 8.59 12.13 13.90
C TRP A 50 7.80 13.44 13.85
N LEU A 51 6.65 13.47 13.16
CA LEU A 51 5.80 14.67 13.09
C LEU A 51 5.20 15.04 14.45
N VAL A 52 4.76 14.06 15.25
CA VAL A 52 4.22 14.30 16.60
C VAL A 52 5.32 14.71 17.57
N SER A 53 6.55 14.23 17.36
CA SER A 53 7.70 14.58 18.18
C SER A 53 8.31 15.94 17.83
N ALA A 54 7.93 16.53 16.68
CA ALA A 54 8.48 17.78 16.22
C ALA A 54 8.00 18.97 17.09
N PRO A 55 8.91 19.74 17.69
CA PRO A 55 8.53 20.87 18.53
C PRO A 55 7.96 22.06 17.74
N THR A 56 8.36 22.21 16.48
CA THR A 56 7.85 23.21 15.54
C THR A 56 7.81 22.64 14.12
N ALA A 57 7.05 23.28 13.23
CA ALA A 57 6.96 22.93 11.81
C ALA A 57 8.23 23.25 10.98
N THR A 58 9.32 23.63 11.64
CA THR A 58 10.61 23.95 11.00
C THR A 58 11.79 23.17 11.58
N ALA A 59 11.54 22.36 12.61
CA ALA A 59 12.56 21.54 13.24
C ALA A 59 12.97 20.35 12.35
N TRP A 60 14.14 19.75 12.60
CA TRP A 60 14.66 18.66 11.78
C TRP A 60 13.78 17.40 11.88
N GLU A 61 13.10 17.18 13.02
CA GLU A 61 12.11 16.13 13.22
C GLU A 61 10.94 16.27 12.24
N TRP A 62 10.50 17.49 11.96
CA TRP A 62 9.46 17.76 10.98
C TRP A 62 9.92 17.37 9.57
N ALA A 63 11.17 17.69 9.21
CA ALA A 63 11.74 17.31 7.92
C ALA A 63 11.85 15.78 7.78
N LEU A 64 12.28 15.07 8.83
CA LEU A 64 12.31 13.60 8.84
C LEU A 64 10.91 13.00 8.72
N GLY A 65 9.93 13.55 9.43
CA GLY A 65 8.55 13.10 9.33
C GLY A 65 8.01 13.18 7.90
N ASN A 66 8.25 14.29 7.21
CA ASN A 66 7.87 14.45 5.80
C ASN A 66 8.64 13.53 4.86
N LEU A 67 9.93 13.30 5.11
CA LEU A 67 10.73 12.36 4.34
C LEU A 67 10.16 10.93 4.42
N TRP A 68 9.81 10.47 5.63
CA TRP A 68 9.17 9.18 5.83
C TRP A 68 7.76 9.12 5.22
N ALA A 69 7.00 10.22 5.25
CA ALA A 69 5.70 10.31 4.59
C ALA A 69 5.83 10.18 3.06
N LEU A 70 6.85 10.81 2.46
CA LEU A 70 7.14 10.68 1.04
C LEU A 70 7.56 9.24 0.68
N ALA A 71 8.41 8.62 1.50
CA ALA A 71 8.79 7.22 1.33
C ALA A 71 7.58 6.28 1.41
N ALA A 72 6.65 6.54 2.35
CA ALA A 72 5.40 5.80 2.45
C ALA A 72 4.53 5.94 1.19
N MET A 73 4.40 7.17 0.67
CA MET A 73 3.69 7.43 -0.58
C MET A 73 4.29 6.64 -1.74
N MET A 74 5.62 6.67 -1.89
CA MET A 74 6.31 5.90 -2.93
C MET A 74 6.03 4.40 -2.80
N ALA A 75 6.11 3.85 -1.58
CA ALA A 75 5.82 2.45 -1.31
C ALA A 75 4.36 2.07 -1.67
N PHE A 76 3.39 2.95 -1.39
CA PHE A 76 2.01 2.72 -1.80
C PHE A 76 1.85 2.77 -3.32
N VAL A 77 2.44 3.76 -4.01
CA VAL A 77 2.39 3.87 -5.47
C VAL A 77 2.98 2.63 -6.13
N THR A 78 4.16 2.19 -5.71
CA THR A 78 4.80 0.98 -6.24
C THR A 78 3.97 -0.27 -5.91
N GLY A 79 3.41 -0.34 -4.71
CA GLY A 79 2.57 -1.44 -4.28
C GLY A 79 1.30 -1.59 -5.10
N PHE A 80 0.51 -0.53 -5.24
CA PHE A 80 -0.71 -0.52 -6.05
C PHE A 80 -0.40 -0.70 -7.54
N GLY A 81 0.71 -0.14 -8.04
CA GLY A 81 1.19 -0.39 -9.40
C GLY A 81 1.43 -1.88 -9.66
N ALA A 82 2.09 -2.58 -8.73
CA ALA A 82 2.31 -4.01 -8.83
C ALA A 82 1.00 -4.84 -8.72
N LEU A 83 0.04 -4.40 -7.89
CA LEU A 83 -1.28 -5.05 -7.84
C LEU A 83 -2.03 -4.93 -9.18
N ASN A 84 -2.01 -3.73 -9.78
CA ASN A 84 -2.68 -3.43 -11.05
C ASN A 84 -2.05 -4.17 -12.22
N ARG A 85 -0.71 -4.25 -12.24
CA ARG A 85 0.02 -4.98 -13.27
C ARG A 85 -0.36 -6.45 -13.30
N VAL A 86 -0.37 -7.12 -12.14
CA VAL A 86 -0.74 -8.54 -12.07
C VAL A 86 -2.20 -8.75 -12.49
N THR A 87 -3.11 -7.84 -12.17
CA THR A 87 -4.50 -7.95 -12.66
C THR A 87 -4.62 -7.80 -14.17
N ALA A 88 -3.84 -6.90 -14.78
CA ALA A 88 -3.83 -6.71 -16.23
C ALA A 88 -3.27 -7.95 -16.93
N GLU A 89 -2.12 -8.47 -16.45
CA GLU A 89 -1.51 -9.70 -16.98
C GLU A 89 -2.50 -10.88 -16.93
N HIS A 90 -3.23 -11.07 -15.83
CA HIS A 90 -4.24 -12.13 -15.73
C HIS A 90 -5.41 -11.95 -16.71
N ALA A 91 -5.84 -10.72 -16.96
CA ALA A 91 -6.90 -10.44 -17.93
C ALA A 91 -6.45 -10.74 -19.36
N GLU A 92 -5.21 -10.36 -19.71
CA GLU A 92 -4.61 -10.67 -21.01
C GLU A 92 -4.48 -12.18 -21.23
N PHE A 93 -3.99 -12.92 -20.22
CA PHE A 93 -3.91 -14.38 -20.30
C PHE A 93 -5.27 -15.05 -20.44
N ALA A 94 -6.30 -14.56 -19.75
CA ALA A 94 -7.66 -15.08 -19.87
C ALA A 94 -8.20 -14.89 -21.29
N GLN A 95 -8.02 -13.70 -21.89
CA GLN A 95 -8.42 -13.42 -23.26
C GLN A 95 -7.69 -14.30 -24.28
N LEU A 96 -6.39 -14.52 -24.09
CA LEU A 96 -5.61 -15.43 -24.94
C LEU A 96 -6.16 -16.85 -24.86
N LEU A 97 -6.46 -17.34 -23.65
CA LEU A 97 -7.03 -18.68 -23.46
C LEU A 97 -8.40 -18.82 -24.14
N GLU A 98 -9.27 -17.80 -24.02
CA GLU A 98 -10.58 -17.76 -24.66
C GLU A 98 -10.50 -17.72 -26.20
N SER A 99 -9.42 -17.17 -26.75
CA SER A 99 -9.19 -17.13 -28.20
C SER A 99 -8.70 -18.46 -28.80
N LEU A 100 -8.30 -19.42 -27.97
CA LEU A 100 -7.89 -20.73 -28.45
C LEU A 100 -9.11 -21.57 -28.85
N GLU A 101 -9.11 -22.06 -30.08
CA GLU A 101 -10.20 -22.90 -30.58
C GLU A 101 -10.24 -24.24 -29.80
N PRO A 102 -11.42 -24.69 -29.31
CA PRO A 102 -11.50 -25.88 -28.49
C PRO A 102 -11.10 -27.12 -29.29
N ALA A 103 -10.11 -27.85 -28.79
CA ALA A 103 -9.53 -29.06 -29.41
C ALA A 103 -10.51 -30.24 -29.55
N THR A 104 -11.79 -30.07 -29.18
CA THR A 104 -12.83 -31.11 -29.18
C THR A 104 -13.56 -31.26 -30.51
N LEU A 105 -13.18 -30.54 -31.57
CA LEU A 105 -13.67 -30.81 -32.93
C LEU A 105 -12.82 -31.92 -33.58
N ARG A 106 -13.16 -33.18 -33.27
CA ARG A 106 -12.80 -34.36 -34.08
C ARG A 106 -14.02 -35.24 -34.26
#